data_AF-A0A7W8E7F6-F1
#
_entry.id   AF-A0A7W8E7F6-F1
#
_cell.length_a   1.000
_cell.length_b   1.000
_cell.length_c   1.000
_cell.angle_alpha   90.00
_cell.angle_beta   90.00
_cell.angle_gamma   90.00
#
_symmetry.space_group_name_H-M   'P 1'
#
loop_
_entity.id
_entity.type
_entity.pdbx_description
1 polymer ?
#
loop_
_entity_poly.entity_id
_entity_poly.type
_entity_poly.pdbx_seq_one_letter_code
_entity_poly.pdbx_strand_id
1 'polypeptide(L)'
;MYLAAARIRKDTKAWFFRAAIGWTAKLASRPLSRTDVWYMVQRRASDAQLETAIGCHTFRATGITDYLTNGGALEVAQRMAGHSNAKTTGLYDRRSDDISLSEAEKIGI
;
A
#
# COMPACT_ATOMS: atom_id res chain seq x y z
N MET A 1 -0.21 8.81 -20.61
CA MET A 1 0.81 8.71 -19.53
C MET A 1 0.77 9.97 -18.66
N TYR A 2 0.73 9.81 -17.33
CA TYR A 2 0.45 10.87 -16.34
C TYR A 2 1.32 12.14 -16.47
N LEU A 3 2.64 12.02 -16.62
CA LEU A 3 3.56 13.17 -16.70
C LEU A 3 3.21 14.16 -17.83
N ALA A 4 2.65 13.66 -18.94
CA ALA A 4 2.17 14.49 -20.03
C ALA A 4 0.85 15.19 -19.66
N ALA A 5 -0.10 14.44 -19.06
CA ALA A 5 -1.40 14.98 -18.63
C ALA A 5 -1.23 16.05 -17.53
N ALA A 6 -0.32 15.82 -16.58
CA ALA A 6 0.02 16.77 -15.53
C ALA A 6 0.89 17.95 -16.01
N ARG A 7 1.36 17.94 -17.28
CA ARG A 7 2.22 18.96 -17.89
C ARG A 7 3.55 19.20 -17.15
N ILE A 8 4.10 18.15 -16.53
CA ILE A 8 5.35 18.22 -15.75
C ILE A 8 6.52 17.46 -16.38
N ARG A 9 6.35 16.92 -17.60
CA ARG A 9 7.39 16.11 -18.27
C ARG A 9 8.76 16.78 -18.35
N LYS A 10 8.81 18.11 -18.52
CA LYS A 10 10.06 18.89 -18.62
C LYS A 10 10.51 19.50 -17.29
N ASP A 11 9.67 19.42 -16.26
CA ASP A 11 9.93 20.01 -14.95
C ASP A 11 10.49 18.93 -14.02
N THR A 12 11.81 18.78 -14.03
CA THR A 12 12.53 17.72 -13.29
C THR A 12 12.57 17.96 -11.78
N LYS A 13 12.17 19.15 -11.32
CA LYS A 13 12.09 19.51 -9.90
C LYS A 13 10.65 19.53 -9.39
N ALA A 14 9.67 19.31 -10.27
CA ALA A 14 8.28 19.14 -9.92
C ALA A 14 8.07 18.03 -8.90
N TRP A 15 7.13 18.25 -7.98
CA TRP A 15 6.45 17.13 -7.33
C TRP A 15 5.77 16.26 -8.38
N PHE A 16 6.06 14.95 -8.34
CA PHE A 16 5.48 14.00 -9.27
C PHE A 16 3.97 13.99 -9.12
N PHE A 17 3.45 13.70 -7.92
CA PHE A 17 2.02 13.76 -7.63
C PHE A 17 1.62 15.10 -7.02
N ARG A 18 0.87 15.88 -7.79
CA ARG A 18 0.37 17.21 -7.41
C ARG A 18 -1.08 17.17 -6.98
N ALA A 19 -1.44 18.06 -6.06
CA ALA A 19 -2.81 18.16 -5.59
C ALA A 19 -3.75 18.82 -6.60
N ALA A 20 -5.01 18.38 -6.64
CA ALA A 20 -6.05 19.03 -7.42
C ALA A 20 -6.55 20.31 -6.74
N ILE A 21 -6.95 21.30 -7.54
CA ILE A 21 -7.53 22.55 -7.05
C ILE A 21 -9.05 22.43 -7.11
N GLY A 22 -9.67 22.04 -6.00
CA GLY A 22 -11.13 21.85 -5.92
C GLY A 22 -11.65 20.99 -7.07
N TRP A 23 -12.71 21.48 -7.72
CA TRP A 23 -13.39 20.80 -8.83
C TRP A 23 -12.98 21.36 -10.20
N THR A 24 -11.85 22.08 -10.27
CA THR A 24 -11.43 22.82 -11.47
C THR A 24 -10.73 21.97 -12.54
N ALA A 25 -10.51 20.68 -12.26
CA ALA A 25 -9.67 19.78 -13.06
C ALA A 25 -8.22 20.26 -13.28
N LYS A 26 -7.75 21.25 -12.49
CA LYS A 26 -6.37 21.76 -12.52
C LYS A 26 -5.55 21.20 -11.36
N LEU A 27 -4.25 21.04 -11.61
CA LEU A 27 -3.26 20.65 -10.59
C LEU A 27 -2.53 21.88 -10.06
N ALA A 28 -2.32 21.94 -8.75
CA ALA A 28 -1.49 22.92 -8.08
C ALA A 28 0.00 22.58 -8.24
N SER A 29 0.90 23.51 -7.89
CA SER A 29 2.33 23.25 -7.80
C SER A 29 2.74 22.50 -6.53
N ARG A 30 1.85 22.43 -5.52
CA ARG A 30 2.09 21.74 -4.25
C ARG A 30 1.92 20.21 -4.37
N PRO A 31 2.61 19.42 -3.54
CA PRO A 31 2.43 17.96 -3.53
C PRO A 31 1.03 17.57 -3.03
N LEU A 32 0.60 16.35 -3.36
CA LEU A 32 -0.52 15.71 -2.67
C LEU A 32 -0.21 15.59 -1.17
N SER A 33 -1.17 15.97 -0.34
CA SER A 33 -1.05 15.75 1.10
C SER A 33 -1.37 14.30 1.48
N ARG A 34 -0.89 13.86 2.65
CA ARG A 34 -1.26 12.55 3.23
C ARG A 34 -2.79 12.40 3.36
N THR A 35 -3.47 13.48 3.73
CA THR A 35 -4.93 13.53 3.88
C THR A 35 -5.64 13.38 2.54
N ASP A 36 -5.15 14.05 1.49
CA ASP A 36 -5.70 13.90 0.13
C ASP A 36 -5.63 12.42 -0.31
N VAL A 37 -4.49 11.77 -0.07
CA VAL A 37 -4.30 10.35 -0.41
C VAL A 37 -5.22 9.46 0.43
N TRP A 38 -5.37 9.73 1.73
CA TRP A 38 -6.30 8.97 2.57
C TRP A 38 -7.74 9.06 2.04
N TYR A 39 -8.24 10.27 1.72
CA TYR A 39 -9.57 10.42 1.12
C TYR A 39 -9.70 9.71 -0.23
N MET A 40 -8.64 9.69 -1.04
CA MET A 40 -8.62 8.92 -2.29
C MET A 40 -8.78 7.42 -2.02
N VAL A 41 -8.07 6.88 -1.02
CA VAL A 41 -8.19 5.47 -0.65
C VAL A 41 -9.58 5.16 -0.10
N GLN A 42 -10.13 5.98 0.80
CA GLN A 42 -11.47 5.76 1.36
C GLN A 42 -12.56 5.72 0.29
N ARG A 43 -12.48 6.57 -0.74
CA ARG A 43 -13.41 6.51 -1.87
C ARG A 43 -13.33 5.17 -2.60
N ARG A 44 -12.11 4.67 -2.86
CA ARG A 44 -11.91 3.36 -3.50
C ARG A 44 -12.35 2.20 -2.61
N ALA A 45 -12.14 2.30 -1.30
CA ALA A 45 -12.63 1.31 -0.34
C ALA A 45 -14.17 1.24 -0.36
N SER A 46 -14.83 2.40 -0.39
CA SER A 46 -16.29 2.48 -0.53
C SER A 46 -16.78 1.92 -1.87
N ASP A 47 -16.13 2.27 -2.99
CA ASP A 47 -16.46 1.73 -4.32
C ASP A 47 -16.33 0.19 -4.34
N ALA A 48 -15.37 -0.36 -3.59
CA ALA A 48 -15.10 -1.78 -3.46
C ALA A 48 -15.90 -2.46 -2.32
N GLN A 49 -16.81 -1.74 -1.66
CA GLN A 49 -17.64 -2.25 -0.55
C GLN A 49 -16.82 -2.82 0.62
N LEU A 50 -15.63 -2.27 0.88
CA LEU A 50 -14.83 -2.63 2.04
C LEU A 50 -15.34 -1.89 3.28
N GLU A 51 -15.90 -2.64 4.23
CA GLU A 51 -16.43 -2.09 5.48
C GLU A 51 -15.32 -1.61 6.43
N THR A 52 -14.14 -2.22 6.33
CA THR A 52 -12.98 -1.85 7.14
C THR A 52 -12.27 -0.65 6.51
N ALA A 53 -11.98 0.37 7.33
CA ALA A 53 -11.16 1.50 6.88
C ALA A 53 -9.74 1.04 6.54
N ILE A 54 -9.31 1.31 5.31
CA ILE A 54 -7.98 0.94 4.80
C ILE A 54 -7.19 2.18 4.38
N GLY A 55 -5.87 2.10 4.42
CA GLY A 55 -5.01 3.21 4.02
C GLY A 55 -3.71 2.75 3.38
N CYS A 56 -2.82 3.72 3.09
CA CYS A 56 -1.50 3.41 2.53
C CYS A 56 -0.70 2.43 3.40
N HIS A 57 -0.89 2.47 4.72
CA HIS A 57 -0.21 1.54 5.61
C HIS A 57 -0.77 0.12 5.50
N THR A 58 -2.08 -0.03 5.27
CA THR A 58 -2.71 -1.32 4.95
C THR A 58 -2.11 -1.89 3.68
N PHE A 59 -2.00 -1.11 2.61
CA PHE A 59 -1.40 -1.57 1.34
C PHE A 59 0.06 -2.01 1.51
N ARG A 60 0.82 -1.27 2.33
CA ARG A 60 2.20 -1.66 2.66
C ARG A 60 2.24 -2.99 3.41
N ALA A 61 1.37 -3.17 4.41
CA ALA A 61 1.26 -4.43 5.14
C ALA A 61 0.92 -5.59 4.20
N THR A 62 -0.14 -5.43 3.39
CA THR A 62 -0.56 -6.42 2.38
C THR A 62 0.57 -6.78 1.43
N GLY A 63 1.30 -5.81 0.88
CA GLY A 63 2.41 -6.10 -0.03
C GLY A 63 3.57 -6.86 0.63
N ILE A 64 3.86 -6.61 1.92
CA ILE A 64 4.87 -7.37 2.67
C ILE A 64 4.36 -8.80 2.91
N THR A 65 3.13 -8.95 3.39
CA THR A 65 2.51 -10.26 3.63
C THR A 65 2.46 -11.09 2.36
N ASP A 66 1.93 -10.54 1.26
CA ASP A 66 1.80 -11.25 -0.02
C ASP A 66 3.15 -11.70 -0.55
N TYR A 67 4.18 -10.85 -0.46
CA TYR A 67 5.54 -11.22 -0.87
C TYR A 67 6.07 -12.42 -0.06
N LEU A 68 5.87 -12.43 1.26
CA LEU A 68 6.33 -13.50 2.15
C LEU A 68 5.53 -14.79 1.94
N THR A 69 4.20 -14.71 1.86
CA THR A 69 3.32 -15.86 1.59
C THR A 69 3.64 -16.52 0.26
N ASN A 70 4.05 -15.74 -0.75
CA ASN A 70 4.52 -16.28 -2.05
C ASN A 70 5.97 -16.79 -2.04
N GLY A 71 6.52 -17.13 -0.86
CA GLY A 71 7.85 -17.72 -0.72
C GLY A 71 9.01 -16.71 -0.73
N GLY A 72 8.72 -15.41 -0.68
CA GLY A 72 9.72 -14.37 -0.59
C GLY A 72 10.57 -14.46 0.68
N ALA A 73 11.85 -14.13 0.56
CA ALA A 73 12.78 -14.13 1.69
C ALA A 73 12.55 -12.94 2.65
N LEU A 74 12.60 -13.17 3.96
CA LEU A 74 12.33 -12.16 5.00
C LEU A 74 13.28 -10.96 4.90
N GLU A 75 14.54 -11.20 4.57
CA GLU A 75 15.58 -10.17 4.45
C GLU A 75 15.32 -9.25 3.24
N VAL A 76 14.69 -9.78 2.19
CA VAL A 76 14.29 -8.99 1.03
C VAL A 76 13.05 -8.16 1.38
N ALA A 77 12.05 -8.76 2.02
CA ALA A 77 10.86 -8.06 2.48
C ALA A 77 11.22 -6.90 3.43
N GLN A 78 12.15 -7.14 4.36
CA GLN A 78 12.66 -6.12 5.28
C GLN A 78 13.31 -4.96 4.55
N ARG A 79 14.14 -5.23 3.54
CA ARG A 79 14.79 -4.18 2.72
C ARG A 79 13.79 -3.42 1.87
N MET A 80 12.83 -4.10 1.25
CA MET A 80 11.75 -3.47 0.48
C MET A 80 10.90 -2.55 1.35
N ALA A 81 10.61 -2.98 2.58
CA ALA A 81 9.92 -2.16 3.56
C ALA A 81 10.83 -1.02 4.08
N GLY A 82 12.14 -1.23 4.20
CA GLY A 82 13.05 -0.30 4.88
C GLY A 82 12.91 -0.37 6.40
N HIS A 83 12.65 -1.55 6.95
CA HIS A 83 12.63 -1.77 8.40
C HIS A 83 14.05 -1.97 8.93
N SER A 84 14.40 -1.24 10.00
CA SER A 84 15.68 -1.40 10.69
C SER A 84 15.77 -2.69 11.51
N ASN A 85 14.63 -3.29 11.85
CA ASN A 85 14.53 -4.50 12.66
C ASN A 85 13.76 -5.59 11.90
N ALA A 86 14.38 -6.77 11.76
CA ALA A 86 13.77 -7.94 11.14
C ALA A 86 12.47 -8.38 11.85
N LYS A 87 12.39 -8.19 13.17
CA LYS A 87 11.20 -8.53 13.95
C LYS A 87 9.97 -7.76 13.49
N THR A 88 10.11 -6.49 13.10
CA THR A 88 8.99 -5.69 12.58
C THR A 88 8.45 -6.24 11.27
N THR A 89 9.32 -6.79 10.41
CA THR A 89 8.90 -7.47 9.18
C THR A 89 8.31 -8.84 9.46
N GLY A 90 8.85 -9.57 10.44
CA GLY A 90 8.38 -10.90 10.82
C GLY A 90 6.93 -10.93 11.29
N LEU A 91 6.38 -9.81 11.79
CA LEU A 91 4.95 -9.69 12.13
C LEU A 91 4.00 -9.90 10.93
N TYR A 92 4.52 -9.79 9.70
CA TYR A 92 3.76 -9.99 8.46
C TYR A 92 3.96 -11.38 7.86
N ASP A 93 4.83 -12.21 8.44
CA ASP A 93 5.05 -13.58 7.97
C ASP A 93 3.95 -14.50 8.51
N ARG A 94 2.95 -14.77 7.66
CA ARG A 94 1.75 -15.54 8.02
C ARG A 94 1.82 -17.02 7.68
N ARG A 95 2.95 -17.50 7.16
CA ARG A 95 3.11 -18.91 6.73
C ARG A 95 2.89 -19.92 7.86
N SER A 96 3.23 -19.54 9.09
CA SER A 96 2.97 -20.36 10.28
C SER A 96 1.47 -20.44 10.61
N ASP A 97 0.73 -19.36 10.37
CA ASP A 97 -0.73 -19.32 10.58
C ASP A 97 -1.42 -20.26 9.57
N ASP A 98 -0.98 -20.27 8.31
CA ASP A 98 -1.51 -21.16 7.26
C ASP A 98 -1.30 -22.64 7.59
N ILE A 99 -0.14 -23.00 8.15
CA ILE A 99 0.14 -24.37 8.62
C ILE A 99 -0.85 -24.74 9.73
N SER A 100 -1.06 -23.87 10.71
CA SER A 100 -1.97 -24.13 11.83
C SER A 100 -3.42 -24.31 11.39
N LEU A 101 -3.90 -23.54 10.40
CA LEU A 101 -5.23 -23.69 9.80
C LEU A 101 -5.36 -25.07 9.13
N SER A 102 -4.36 -25.48 8.33
CA SER A 102 -4.35 -26.78 7.67
C SER A 102 -4.30 -27.97 8.63
N GLU A 103 -3.71 -27.79 9.82
CA GLU A 103 -3.70 -28.82 10.87
C GLU A 103 -5.04 -28.88 11.59
N ALA A 104 -5.65 -27.73 11.89
CA ALA A 104 -6.98 -27.67 12.49
C ALA A 104 -8.07 -28.29 11.59
N GLU A 105 -8.02 -28.05 10.28
CA GLU A 105 -8.93 -28.65 9.29
C GLU A 105 -8.85 -30.19 9.25
N LYS A 106 -7.74 -30.81 9.65
CA LYS A 106 -7.60 -32.27 9.71
C LYS A 106 -8.23 -32.90 10.96
N ILE A 107 -8.45 -32.12 12.01
CA ILE A 107 -9.02 -32.57 13.29
C ILE A 107 -10.53 -32.26 13.33
N GLY A 108 -11.02 -31.34 12.50
CA GLY A 108 -12.44 -31.11 12.27
C GLY A 108 -13.07 -32.26 11.46
N ILE A 109 -14.14 -32.84 12.01
CA ILE A 109 -15.07 -33.77 11.34
C ILE A 109 -15.69 -33.10 10.13
#